data_AF-A0A958JE96-F1
#
_entry.id   AF-A0A958JE96-F1
#
_cell.length_a   1.000
_cell.length_b   1.000
_cell.length_c   1.000
_cell.angle_alpha   90.00
_cell.angle_beta   90.00
_cell.angle_gamma   90.00
#
_symmetry.space_group_name_H-M   'P 1'
#
loop_
_entity.id
_entity.type
_entity.pdbx_description
1 polymer ?
#
loop_
_entity_poly.entity_id
_entity_poly.type
_entity_poly.pdbx_seq_one_letter_code
_entity_poly.pdbx_strand_id
1 'polypeptide(L)'
;MQDESYRGKLIRLVTFLGGIYFFLEFLLPESILNSIGVSEAHSQISNGFIVVGSMAIGLGIINLMLVHGTRLAFRRKNWVFSAALLFGLLVMMTITILDWTISANVTELSQSLTSLRNFSSQIVTDSKEEKAGVPHRTQRVEALISAAQSRKAEALRKVAEIRKKLETQLSATEQKLFETTEQGFHEIAQNISDSTTSDMLQDDDALLRYGVALGELGLAFQKVLYAEYEHSTVRLSWLFLYEGLYVALGSAMFSLLGVYIAAAAYRAFRVKSFESFLMMAAASIVMLGQIPFYEYISMHLPAARQWLLETPNSAAFRAIKIGASIAGLVMAFRMWFSIESEKFTPQKGKH
;
A
#
# COMPACT_ATOMS: atom_id res chain seq x y z
N MET A 1 -49.39 -0.16 2.16
CA MET A 1 -48.31 0.84 2.02
C MET A 1 -47.98 1.39 3.40
N GLN A 2 -47.17 0.69 4.20
CA GLN A 2 -46.68 1.17 5.50
C GLN A 2 -45.73 0.11 6.08
N ASP A 3 -44.55 -0.03 5.49
CA ASP A 3 -43.38 -0.49 6.24
C ASP A 3 -42.12 -0.14 5.44
N GLU A 4 -41.84 1.16 5.29
CA GLU A 4 -40.43 1.53 5.15
C GLU A 4 -39.79 1.24 6.50
N SER A 5 -39.21 0.04 6.62
CA SER A 5 -38.45 -0.42 7.78
C SER A 5 -37.58 0.73 8.31
N TYR A 6 -37.65 1.02 9.61
CA TYR A 6 -36.85 2.05 10.30
C TYR A 6 -35.38 2.08 9.85
N ARG A 7 -34.85 0.93 9.44
CA ARG A 7 -33.53 0.75 8.82
C ARG A 7 -33.31 1.63 7.58
N GLY A 8 -34.27 1.68 6.66
CA GLY A 8 -34.16 2.50 5.45
C GLY A 8 -34.12 4.00 5.74
N LYS A 9 -34.91 4.47 6.71
CA LYS A 9 -34.89 5.88 7.16
C LYS A 9 -33.58 6.23 7.85
N LEU A 10 -33.05 5.34 8.69
CA LEU A 10 -31.75 5.51 9.34
C LEU A 10 -30.62 5.62 8.31
N ILE A 11 -30.59 4.75 7.31
CA ILE A 11 -29.55 4.79 6.26
C ILE A 11 -29.61 6.10 5.48
N ARG A 12 -30.81 6.56 5.09
CA ARG A 12 -30.96 7.83 4.39
C ARG A 12 -30.49 8.99 5.26
N LEU A 13 -30.83 8.99 6.55
CA LEU A 13 -30.41 10.03 7.49
C LEU A 13 -28.89 10.06 7.63
N VAL A 14 -28.25 8.91 7.88
CA VAL A 14 -26.79 8.84 8.06
C VAL A 14 -26.05 9.18 6.76
N THR A 15 -26.56 8.71 5.62
CA THR A 15 -26.02 9.08 4.30
C THR A 15 -26.14 10.57 4.05
N PHE A 16 -27.28 11.17 4.38
CA PHE A 16 -27.52 12.60 4.20
C PHE A 16 -26.58 13.43 5.09
N LEU A 17 -26.42 13.05 6.36
CA LEU A 17 -25.49 13.71 7.27
C LEU A 17 -24.03 13.54 6.84
N GLY A 18 -23.63 12.35 6.41
CA GLY A 18 -22.29 12.11 5.87
C GLY A 18 -22.04 12.90 4.58
N GLY A 19 -23.03 12.97 3.69
CA GLY A 19 -22.96 13.78 2.47
C GLY A 19 -22.85 15.27 2.75
N ILE A 20 -23.61 15.79 3.72
CA ILE A 20 -23.50 17.19 4.18
C ILE A 20 -22.11 17.45 4.77
N TYR A 21 -21.60 16.53 5.59
CA TYR A 21 -20.27 16.67 6.18
C TYR A 21 -19.19 16.84 5.09
N PHE A 22 -19.11 15.91 4.12
CA PHE A 22 -18.15 16.03 3.04
C PHE A 22 -18.39 17.26 2.19
N PHE A 23 -19.65 17.62 1.94
CA PHE A 23 -19.97 18.82 1.17
C PHE A 23 -19.45 20.09 1.87
N LEU A 24 -19.64 20.20 3.18
CA LEU A 24 -19.19 21.35 3.98
C LEU A 24 -17.67 21.38 4.12
N GLU A 25 -17.03 20.25 4.45
CA GLU A 25 -15.57 20.12 4.49
C GLU A 25 -14.94 20.52 3.16
N PHE A 26 -15.59 20.11 2.07
CA PHE A 26 -15.10 20.33 0.73
C PHE A 26 -15.26 21.79 0.25
N LEU A 27 -16.35 22.46 0.63
CA LEU A 27 -16.70 23.80 0.15
C LEU A 27 -16.13 24.92 1.02
N LEU A 28 -16.01 24.71 2.33
CA LEU A 28 -15.66 25.76 3.28
C LEU A 28 -14.14 25.83 3.51
N PRO A 29 -13.58 27.05 3.69
CA PRO A 29 -12.20 27.23 4.13
C PRO A 29 -11.96 26.64 5.54
N GLU A 30 -10.74 26.19 5.82
CA GLU A 30 -10.34 25.62 7.12
C GLU A 30 -10.66 26.55 8.30
N SER A 31 -10.53 27.87 8.12
CA SER A 31 -10.86 28.86 9.15
C SER A 31 -12.33 28.82 9.60
N ILE A 32 -13.24 28.51 8.68
CA ILE A 32 -14.67 28.35 8.99
C ILE A 32 -14.92 26.97 9.58
N LEU A 33 -14.30 25.92 9.05
CA LEU A 33 -14.44 24.54 9.57
C LEU A 33 -14.00 24.41 11.02
N ASN A 34 -12.93 25.12 11.39
CA ASN A 34 -12.41 25.15 12.76
C ASN A 34 -13.36 25.89 13.71
N SER A 35 -14.04 26.96 13.27
CA SER A 35 -14.96 27.71 14.13
C SER A 35 -16.27 26.98 14.44
N ILE A 36 -16.68 26.04 13.58
CA ILE A 36 -17.86 25.19 13.76
C ILE A 36 -17.54 23.80 14.37
N GLY A 37 -16.29 23.55 14.77
CA GLY A 37 -15.87 22.29 15.41
C GLY A 37 -15.84 21.06 14.48
N VAL A 38 -15.89 21.26 13.16
CA VAL A 38 -15.94 20.17 12.17
C VAL A 38 -14.58 19.49 11.98
N SER A 39 -13.49 20.21 12.27
CA SER A 39 -12.11 19.70 12.21
C SER A 39 -11.84 18.56 13.22
N GLU A 40 -12.37 18.65 14.44
CA GLU A 40 -12.24 17.58 15.43
C GLU A 40 -13.00 16.31 15.01
N ALA A 41 -14.20 16.49 14.44
CA ALA A 41 -15.01 15.40 13.90
C ALA A 41 -14.36 14.71 12.69
N HIS A 42 -13.49 15.38 11.94
CA HIS A 42 -12.83 14.81 10.75
C HIS A 42 -12.00 13.57 11.08
N SER A 43 -11.22 13.61 12.16
CA SER A 43 -10.41 12.46 12.59
C SER A 43 -11.27 11.23 12.90
N GLN A 44 -12.39 11.43 13.59
CA GLN A 44 -13.31 10.36 13.98
C GLN A 44 -14.08 9.80 12.77
N ILE A 45 -14.54 10.68 11.88
CA ILE A 45 -15.25 10.30 10.66
C ILE A 45 -14.30 9.52 9.74
N SER A 46 -13.07 10.02 9.52
CA SER A 46 -12.06 9.35 8.72
C SER A 46 -11.70 7.96 9.27
N ASN A 47 -11.49 7.84 10.58
CA ASN A 47 -11.29 6.54 11.23
C ASN A 47 -12.51 5.62 11.03
N GLY A 48 -13.73 6.15 11.16
CA GLY A 48 -14.96 5.41 10.86
C GLY A 48 -15.01 4.91 9.42
N PHE A 49 -14.58 5.72 8.46
CA PHE A 49 -14.44 5.33 7.05
C PHE A 49 -13.42 4.23 6.84
N ILE A 50 -12.27 4.28 7.50
CA ILE A 50 -11.23 3.24 7.41
C ILE A 50 -11.77 1.92 7.98
N VAL A 51 -12.48 1.97 9.12
CA VAL A 51 -13.10 0.78 9.72
C VAL A 51 -14.14 0.19 8.77
N VAL A 52 -15.07 1.00 8.27
CA VAL A 52 -16.12 0.55 7.33
C VAL A 52 -15.50 0.04 6.01
N GLY A 53 -14.46 0.71 5.50
CA GLY A 53 -13.73 0.31 4.30
C GLY A 53 -13.02 -1.02 4.47
N SER A 54 -12.34 -1.25 5.61
CA SER A 54 -11.68 -2.53 5.90
C SER A 54 -12.68 -3.68 6.01
N MET A 55 -13.84 -3.45 6.64
CA MET A 55 -14.94 -4.42 6.68
C MET A 55 -15.54 -4.70 5.30
N ALA A 56 -15.70 -3.67 4.46
CA ALA A 56 -16.21 -3.81 3.10
C ALA A 56 -15.30 -4.68 2.23
N ILE A 57 -13.97 -4.59 2.41
CA ILE A 57 -13.01 -5.50 1.76
C ILE A 57 -13.27 -6.95 2.19
N GLY A 58 -13.42 -7.20 3.51
CA GLY A 58 -13.71 -8.53 4.03
C GLY A 58 -15.03 -9.11 3.51
N LEU A 59 -16.10 -8.30 3.53
CA LEU A 59 -17.40 -8.66 2.96
C LEU A 59 -17.31 -8.93 1.45
N GLY A 60 -16.51 -8.16 0.71
CA GLY A 60 -16.27 -8.39 -0.71
C GLY A 60 -15.67 -9.76 -0.99
N ILE A 61 -14.67 -10.17 -0.22
CA ILE A 61 -14.06 -11.51 -0.33
C ILE A 61 -15.08 -12.60 0.01
N ILE A 62 -15.82 -12.44 1.12
CA ILE A 62 -16.85 -13.40 1.54
C ILE A 62 -17.93 -13.53 0.47
N ASN A 63 -18.40 -12.42 -0.09
CA ASN A 63 -19.42 -12.42 -1.13
C ASN A 63 -18.93 -13.14 -2.41
N LEU A 64 -17.70 -12.87 -2.84
CA LEU A 64 -17.09 -13.60 -3.95
C LEU A 64 -17.02 -15.11 -3.66
N MET A 65 -16.57 -15.49 -2.47
CA MET A 65 -16.51 -16.90 -2.05
C MET A 65 -17.89 -17.55 -2.00
N LEU A 66 -18.91 -16.87 -1.49
CA LEU A 66 -20.28 -17.41 -1.42
C LEU A 66 -20.90 -17.56 -2.81
N VAL A 67 -20.90 -16.51 -3.61
CA VAL A 67 -21.55 -16.49 -4.93
C VAL A 67 -20.85 -17.45 -5.89
N HIS A 68 -19.52 -17.44 -5.93
CA HIS A 68 -18.77 -18.32 -6.85
C HIS A 68 -18.57 -19.72 -6.26
N GLY A 69 -18.49 -19.85 -4.93
CA GLY A 69 -18.35 -21.14 -4.25
C GLY A 69 -19.63 -21.97 -4.34
N THR A 70 -20.81 -21.35 -4.20
CA THR A 70 -22.09 -22.04 -4.45
C THR A 70 -22.23 -22.47 -5.90
N ARG A 71 -21.84 -21.64 -6.88
CA ARG A 71 -21.82 -22.05 -8.30
C ARG A 71 -20.90 -23.23 -8.56
N LEU A 72 -19.75 -23.27 -7.90
CA LEU A 72 -18.79 -24.38 -7.99
C LEU A 72 -19.34 -25.66 -7.35
N ALA A 73 -19.81 -25.57 -6.11
CA ALA A 73 -20.35 -26.69 -5.35
C ALA A 73 -21.57 -27.34 -6.04
N PHE A 74 -22.47 -26.52 -6.58
CA PHE A 74 -23.67 -26.99 -7.27
C PHE A 74 -23.49 -27.12 -8.80
N ARG A 75 -22.25 -27.03 -9.33
CA ARG A 75 -21.90 -27.10 -10.77
C ARG A 75 -22.90 -26.34 -11.67
N ARG A 76 -23.21 -25.10 -11.31
CA ARG A 76 -24.13 -24.24 -12.08
C ARG A 76 -23.53 -23.90 -13.46
N LYS A 77 -24.34 -23.33 -14.36
CA LYS A 77 -23.84 -22.87 -15.68
C LYS A 77 -22.60 -21.98 -15.49
N ASN A 78 -21.55 -22.21 -16.30
CA ASN A 78 -20.29 -21.46 -16.24
C ASN A 78 -19.47 -21.64 -14.95
N TRP A 79 -19.68 -22.73 -14.19
CA TRP A 79 -18.94 -23.00 -12.95
C TRP A 79 -17.42 -23.04 -13.13
N VAL A 80 -16.93 -23.45 -14.30
CA VAL A 80 -15.49 -23.53 -14.60
C VAL A 80 -14.81 -22.16 -14.46
N PHE A 81 -15.44 -21.08 -14.95
CA PHE A 81 -14.91 -19.72 -14.78
C PHE A 81 -14.93 -19.27 -13.31
N SER A 82 -15.92 -19.74 -12.54
CA SER A 82 -15.98 -19.48 -11.09
C SER A 82 -14.90 -20.25 -10.34
N ALA A 83 -14.58 -21.47 -10.78
CA ALA A 83 -13.47 -22.26 -10.25
C ALA A 83 -12.12 -21.56 -10.52
N ALA A 84 -11.90 -21.11 -11.75
CA ALA A 84 -10.69 -20.39 -12.14
C ALA A 84 -10.51 -19.09 -11.34
N LEU A 85 -11.59 -18.32 -11.14
CA LEU A 85 -11.57 -17.10 -10.34
C LEU A 85 -11.19 -17.38 -8.87
N LEU A 86 -11.85 -18.36 -8.24
CA LEU A 86 -11.57 -18.69 -6.84
C LEU A 86 -10.16 -19.27 -6.66
N PHE A 87 -9.72 -20.11 -7.59
CA PHE A 87 -8.37 -20.64 -7.59
C PHE A 87 -7.33 -19.53 -7.73
N GLY A 88 -7.48 -18.63 -8.71
CA GLY A 88 -6.58 -17.49 -8.89
C GLY A 88 -6.54 -16.57 -7.67
N LEU A 89 -7.69 -16.29 -7.06
CA LEU A 89 -7.80 -15.51 -5.83
C LEU A 89 -7.02 -16.17 -4.68
N LEU A 90 -7.24 -17.47 -4.43
CA LEU A 90 -6.58 -18.19 -3.34
C LEU A 90 -5.07 -18.31 -3.55
N VAL A 91 -4.64 -18.61 -4.78
CA VAL A 91 -3.22 -18.69 -5.13
C VAL A 91 -2.54 -17.33 -4.92
N MET A 92 -3.10 -16.25 -5.48
CA MET A 92 -2.49 -14.92 -5.31
C MET A 92 -2.48 -14.45 -3.87
N MET A 93 -3.57 -14.68 -3.13
CA MET A 93 -3.64 -14.31 -1.71
C MET A 93 -2.58 -15.06 -0.91
N THR A 94 -2.43 -16.37 -1.13
CA THR A 94 -1.44 -17.20 -0.43
C THR A 94 -0.01 -16.74 -0.76
N ILE A 95 0.32 -16.60 -2.04
CA ILE A 95 1.67 -16.18 -2.46
C ILE A 95 2.00 -14.78 -1.93
N THR A 96 1.05 -13.84 -1.96
CA THR A 96 1.26 -12.49 -1.44
C THR A 96 1.49 -12.47 0.07
N ILE A 97 0.74 -13.27 0.85
CA ILE A 97 0.95 -13.37 2.29
C ILE A 97 2.33 -13.97 2.60
N LEU A 98 2.73 -15.00 1.87
CA LEU A 98 4.05 -15.62 2.03
C LEU A 98 5.18 -14.64 1.67
N ASP A 99 5.07 -13.92 0.55
CA ASP A 99 6.03 -12.92 0.11
C ASP A 99 6.18 -11.80 1.15
N TRP A 100 5.05 -11.28 1.63
CA TRP A 100 5.02 -10.29 2.72
C TRP A 100 5.67 -10.80 4.00
N THR A 101 5.39 -12.05 4.40
CA THR A 101 5.97 -12.63 5.62
C THR A 101 7.49 -12.76 5.50
N ILE A 102 8.00 -13.22 4.35
CA ILE A 102 9.44 -13.34 4.13
C ILE A 102 10.09 -11.95 4.11
N SER A 103 9.50 -10.99 3.41
CA SER A 103 10.00 -9.60 3.35
C SER A 103 10.00 -8.92 4.73
N ALA A 104 8.97 -9.17 5.54
CA ALA A 104 8.87 -8.70 6.91
C ALA A 104 9.98 -9.29 7.78
N ASN A 105 10.25 -10.60 7.66
CA ASN A 105 11.35 -11.25 8.39
C ASN A 105 12.72 -10.65 8.02
N VAL A 106 12.98 -10.41 6.73
CA VAL A 106 14.22 -9.73 6.27
C VAL A 106 14.38 -8.36 6.94
N THR A 107 13.29 -7.61 7.02
CA THR A 107 13.27 -6.30 7.66
C THR A 107 13.52 -6.41 9.18
N GLU A 108 12.84 -7.34 9.86
CA GLU A 108 12.96 -7.52 11.32
C GLU A 108 14.39 -7.91 11.73
N LEU A 109 14.98 -8.89 11.05
CA LEU A 109 16.33 -9.38 11.36
C LEU A 109 17.37 -8.26 11.23
N SER A 110 17.32 -7.50 10.13
CA SER A 110 18.25 -6.39 9.90
C SER A 110 18.00 -5.19 10.81
N GLN A 111 16.72 -4.86 11.07
CA GLN A 111 16.32 -3.75 11.93
C GLN A 111 16.72 -3.97 13.39
N SER A 112 16.88 -5.21 13.85
CA SER A 112 17.35 -5.49 15.22
C SER A 112 18.73 -4.86 15.50
N LEU A 113 19.66 -4.93 14.55
CA LEU A 113 21.00 -4.33 14.65
C LEU A 113 20.94 -2.79 14.59
N THR A 114 20.10 -2.24 13.71
CA THR A 114 19.85 -0.79 13.64
C THR A 114 19.18 -0.26 14.92
N SER A 115 18.34 -1.07 15.57
CA SER A 115 17.72 -0.71 16.85
C SER A 115 18.76 -0.61 17.97
N LEU A 116 19.83 -1.42 17.93
CA LEU A 116 20.94 -1.31 18.88
C LEU A 116 21.74 -0.02 18.70
N ARG A 117 21.88 0.49 17.46
CA ARG A 117 22.41 1.84 17.21
C ARG A 117 21.57 2.91 17.90
N ASN A 118 20.25 2.83 17.76
CA ASN A 118 19.35 3.79 18.41
C ASN A 118 19.44 3.66 19.94
N PHE A 119 19.57 2.44 20.45
CA PHE A 119 19.74 2.19 21.88
C PHE A 119 21.05 2.80 22.41
N SER A 120 22.16 2.70 21.69
CA SER A 120 23.43 3.30 22.12
C SER A 120 23.34 4.83 22.18
N SER A 121 22.70 5.46 21.20
CA SER A 121 22.44 6.90 21.21
C SER A 121 21.54 7.29 22.39
N GLN A 122 20.53 6.48 22.71
CA GLN A 122 19.63 6.73 23.82
C GLN A 122 20.35 6.62 25.18
N ILE A 123 21.33 5.71 25.33
CA ILE A 123 22.15 5.62 26.55
C ILE A 123 22.89 6.94 26.80
N VAL A 124 23.50 7.53 25.76
CA VAL A 124 24.22 8.79 25.88
C VAL A 124 23.28 9.94 26.24
N THR A 125 22.12 10.03 25.59
CA THR A 125 21.13 11.08 25.88
C THR A 125 20.60 10.98 27.31
N ASP A 126 20.20 9.79 27.76
CA ASP A 126 19.65 9.61 29.11
C ASP A 126 20.71 9.82 30.21
N SER A 127 21.98 9.52 29.92
CA SER A 127 23.10 9.79 30.84
C SER A 127 23.32 11.29 31.08
N LYS A 128 22.89 12.16 30.15
CA LYS A 128 23.00 13.62 30.27
C LYS A 128 21.79 14.26 30.97
N GLU A 129 20.63 13.61 30.90
CA GLU A 129 19.35 14.15 31.39
C GLU A 129 18.95 13.63 32.78
N GLU A 130 19.74 12.74 33.40
CA GLU A 130 19.50 12.15 34.74
C GLU A 130 18.03 11.70 34.97
N LYS A 131 17.43 11.06 33.97
CA LYS A 131 16.02 10.64 34.03
C LYS A 131 15.76 9.65 35.16
N ALA A 132 14.82 9.99 36.05
CA ALA A 132 14.36 9.11 37.11
C ALA A 132 13.74 7.82 36.53
N GLY A 133 14.10 6.66 37.09
CA GLY A 133 13.57 5.35 36.70
C GLY A 133 14.31 4.67 35.54
N VAL A 134 15.37 5.27 35.00
CA VAL A 134 16.21 4.66 33.96
C VAL A 134 17.32 3.79 34.62
N PRO A 135 17.52 2.54 34.18
CA PRO A 135 18.62 1.69 34.69
C PRO A 135 20.00 2.32 34.52
N HIS A 136 20.94 1.96 35.40
CA HIS A 136 22.30 2.51 35.38
C HIS A 136 23.00 2.30 34.04
N ARG A 137 23.82 3.29 33.63
CA ARG A 137 24.60 3.28 32.38
C ARG A 137 25.34 1.96 32.17
N THR A 138 26.01 1.45 33.22
CA THR A 138 26.77 0.20 33.18
C THR A 138 25.91 -0.98 32.75
N GLN A 139 24.75 -1.16 33.38
CA GLN A 139 23.82 -2.25 33.06
C GLN A 139 23.32 -2.14 31.60
N ARG A 140 23.04 -0.94 31.12
CA ARG A 140 22.58 -0.70 29.74
C ARG A 140 23.68 -0.94 28.71
N VAL A 141 24.92 -0.55 28.99
CA VAL A 141 26.07 -0.81 28.12
C VAL A 141 26.38 -2.30 28.05
N GLU A 142 26.35 -3.01 29.17
CA GLU A 142 26.49 -4.48 29.21
C GLU A 142 25.36 -5.20 28.44
N ALA A 143 24.12 -4.75 28.60
CA ALA A 143 22.97 -5.25 27.84
C ALA A 143 23.10 -4.98 26.33
N LEU A 144 23.56 -3.79 25.94
CA LEU A 144 23.85 -3.45 24.54
C LEU A 144 24.90 -4.40 23.95
N ILE A 145 26.02 -4.60 24.65
CA ILE A 145 27.13 -5.42 24.16
C ILE A 145 26.70 -6.88 24.02
N SER A 146 26.04 -7.44 25.04
CA SER A 146 25.55 -8.83 25.00
C SER A 146 24.51 -9.04 23.88
N ALA A 147 23.56 -8.12 23.72
CA ALA A 147 22.60 -8.15 22.63
C ALA A 147 23.28 -8.03 21.25
N ALA A 148 24.24 -7.12 21.12
CA ALA A 148 25.02 -6.92 19.90
C ALA A 148 25.84 -8.14 19.51
N GLN A 149 26.52 -8.78 20.47
CA GLN A 149 27.26 -10.03 20.24
C GLN A 149 26.34 -11.17 19.79
N SER A 150 25.18 -11.33 20.44
CA SER A 150 24.19 -12.33 20.06
C SER A 150 23.67 -12.10 18.64
N ARG A 151 23.27 -10.87 18.30
CA ARG A 151 22.73 -10.53 16.98
C ARG A 151 23.78 -10.58 15.87
N LYS A 152 25.01 -10.17 16.14
CA LYS A 152 26.15 -10.34 15.24
C LYS A 152 26.42 -11.81 14.94
N ALA A 153 26.41 -12.67 15.97
CA ALA A 153 26.62 -14.11 15.80
C ALA A 153 25.49 -14.77 14.98
N GLU A 154 24.25 -14.37 15.22
CA GLU A 154 23.09 -14.79 14.42
C GLU A 154 23.23 -14.34 12.95
N ALA A 155 23.60 -13.07 12.71
CA ALA A 155 23.82 -12.55 11.38
C ALA A 155 24.93 -13.31 10.64
N LEU A 156 26.09 -13.54 11.28
CA LEU A 156 27.20 -14.31 10.70
C LEU A 156 26.78 -15.72 10.29
N ARG A 157 26.01 -16.42 11.14
CA ARG A 157 25.47 -17.75 10.82
C ARG A 157 24.54 -17.69 9.62
N LYS A 158 23.66 -16.70 9.57
CA LYS A 158 22.69 -16.56 8.48
C LYS A 158 23.34 -16.21 7.15
N VAL A 159 24.36 -15.34 7.15
CA VAL A 159 25.15 -15.04 5.94
C VAL A 159 25.84 -16.29 5.40
N ALA A 160 26.44 -17.12 6.27
CA ALA A 160 27.07 -18.37 5.85
C ALA A 160 26.05 -19.37 5.26
N GLU A 161 24.84 -19.44 5.82
CA GLU A 161 23.75 -20.26 5.29
C GLU A 161 23.31 -19.78 3.90
N ILE A 162 23.15 -18.46 3.73
CA ILE A 162 22.73 -17.83 2.48
C ILE A 162 23.75 -18.08 1.37
N ARG A 163 25.04 -17.89 1.66
CA ARG A 163 26.12 -18.18 0.72
C ARG A 163 26.00 -19.59 0.15
N LYS A 164 25.91 -20.59 1.01
CA LYS A 164 25.78 -22.00 0.61
C LYS A 164 24.53 -22.24 -0.26
N LYS A 165 23.44 -21.56 0.04
CA LYS A 165 22.17 -21.68 -0.70
C LYS A 165 22.26 -21.04 -2.09
N LEU A 166 22.90 -19.88 -2.19
CA LEU A 166 22.96 -19.07 -3.41
C LEU A 166 24.09 -19.46 -4.37
N GLU A 167 25.12 -20.17 -3.91
CA GLU A 167 26.25 -20.65 -4.74
C GLU A 167 25.81 -21.37 -6.04
N THR A 168 24.68 -22.08 -6.00
CA THR A 168 24.15 -22.84 -7.15
C THR A 168 23.04 -22.13 -7.94
N GLN A 169 22.58 -20.97 -7.47
CA GLN A 169 21.40 -20.29 -8.01
C GLN A 169 21.72 -19.00 -8.77
N LEU A 170 22.87 -18.39 -8.47
CA LEU A 170 23.29 -17.10 -9.03
C LEU A 170 24.04 -17.27 -10.37
N SER A 171 23.84 -16.31 -11.28
CA SER A 171 24.70 -16.14 -12.45
C SER A 171 26.08 -15.59 -12.06
N ALA A 172 27.08 -15.70 -12.95
CA ALA A 172 28.46 -15.24 -12.66
C ALA A 172 28.54 -13.75 -12.25
N THR A 173 27.69 -12.89 -12.82
CA THR A 173 27.63 -11.47 -12.46
C THR A 173 27.03 -11.26 -11.08
N GLU A 174 25.95 -11.99 -10.76
CA GLU A 174 25.28 -11.89 -9.46
C GLU A 174 26.13 -12.50 -8.34
N GLN A 175 26.88 -13.57 -8.62
CA GLN A 175 27.86 -14.13 -7.69
C GLN A 175 28.91 -13.09 -7.28
N LYS A 176 29.50 -12.39 -8.25
CA LYS A 176 30.50 -11.34 -7.97
C LYS A 176 29.92 -10.20 -7.12
N LEU A 177 28.68 -9.80 -7.40
CA LEU A 177 27.99 -8.76 -6.63
C LEU A 177 27.69 -9.23 -5.19
N PHE A 178 27.25 -10.47 -5.05
CA PHE A 178 27.00 -11.09 -3.75
C PHE A 178 28.29 -11.21 -2.93
N GLU A 179 29.38 -11.70 -3.52
CA GLU A 179 30.70 -11.81 -2.87
C GLU A 179 31.19 -10.44 -2.38
N THR A 180 31.03 -9.38 -3.17
CA THR A 180 31.40 -8.01 -2.77
C THR A 180 30.57 -7.56 -1.55
N THR A 181 29.29 -7.89 -1.54
CA THR A 181 28.37 -7.55 -0.43
C THR A 181 28.68 -8.36 0.83
N GLU A 182 28.97 -9.65 0.69
CA GLU A 182 29.37 -10.55 1.77
C GLU A 182 30.71 -10.10 2.39
N GLN A 183 31.69 -9.74 1.57
CA GLN A 183 32.98 -9.22 2.01
C GLN A 183 32.81 -7.93 2.83
N GLY A 184 32.01 -6.98 2.33
CA GLY A 184 31.71 -5.74 3.07
C GLY A 184 31.03 -6.02 4.41
N PHE A 185 30.10 -6.98 4.47
CA PHE A 185 29.49 -7.41 5.73
C PHE A 185 30.53 -8.01 6.70
N HIS A 186 31.41 -8.88 6.22
CA HIS A 186 32.44 -9.50 7.06
C HIS A 186 33.49 -8.49 7.56
N GLU A 187 33.89 -7.52 6.74
CA GLU A 187 34.80 -6.44 7.13
C GLU A 187 34.20 -5.61 8.29
N ILE A 188 32.96 -5.15 8.12
CA ILE A 188 32.25 -4.40 9.18
C ILE A 188 32.09 -5.27 10.43
N ALA A 189 31.72 -6.54 10.27
CA ALA A 189 31.56 -7.45 11.38
C ALA A 189 32.88 -7.65 12.15
N GLN A 190 34.02 -7.77 11.46
CA GLN A 190 35.33 -7.92 12.11
C GLN A 190 35.69 -6.67 12.90
N ASN A 191 35.49 -5.48 12.33
CA ASN A 191 35.85 -4.21 12.98
C ASN A 191 35.06 -3.91 14.28
N ILE A 192 33.94 -4.60 14.53
CA ILE A 192 33.11 -4.41 15.74
C ILE A 192 33.74 -5.05 17.01
N SER A 193 34.86 -5.76 16.94
CA SER A 193 35.47 -6.43 18.11
C SER A 193 36.41 -5.58 18.96
N ASP A 194 36.82 -4.40 18.50
CA ASP A 194 38.08 -3.80 19.00
C ASP A 194 37.91 -2.79 20.13
N SER A 195 36.67 -2.51 20.56
CA SER A 195 36.40 -1.57 21.66
C SER A 195 36.20 -2.32 22.98
N THR A 196 36.96 -1.94 24.00
CA THR A 196 36.83 -2.56 25.34
C THR A 196 35.55 -2.04 25.99
N THR A 197 34.82 -2.89 26.73
CA THR A 197 33.67 -2.46 27.54
C THR A 197 34.01 -1.27 28.44
N SER A 198 35.24 -1.22 28.95
CA SER A 198 35.75 -0.10 29.74
C SER A 198 35.75 1.23 28.99
N ASP A 199 36.10 1.23 27.70
CA ASP A 199 36.18 2.44 26.87
C ASP A 199 34.78 3.03 26.67
N MET A 200 33.80 2.17 26.36
CA MET A 200 32.42 2.57 26.12
C MET A 200 31.68 3.05 27.38
N LEU A 201 32.13 2.61 28.55
CA LEU A 201 31.59 3.09 29.83
C LEU A 201 32.01 4.51 30.13
N GLN A 202 33.21 4.92 29.71
CA GLN A 202 33.83 6.20 30.06
C GLN A 202 33.72 7.25 28.94
N ASP A 203 33.70 6.83 27.67
CA ASP A 203 33.66 7.70 26.50
C ASP A 203 32.34 7.57 25.72
N ASP A 204 31.61 8.68 25.64
CA ASP A 204 30.37 8.79 24.86
C ASP A 204 30.63 8.57 23.36
N ASP A 205 31.77 9.04 22.84
CA ASP A 205 32.09 8.92 21.41
C ASP A 205 32.41 7.47 21.06
N ALA A 206 33.10 6.72 21.93
CA ALA A 206 33.31 5.29 21.76
C ALA A 206 31.98 4.51 21.69
N LEU A 207 31.02 4.83 22.58
CA LEU A 207 29.70 4.21 22.59
C LEU A 207 28.87 4.53 21.34
N LEU A 208 28.94 5.77 20.85
CA LEU A 208 28.27 6.19 19.62
C LEU A 208 28.89 5.54 18.39
N ARG A 209 30.22 5.47 18.28
CA ARG A 209 30.93 4.80 17.18
C ARG A 209 30.55 3.32 17.10
N TYR A 210 30.50 2.64 18.23
CA TYR A 210 30.05 1.25 18.29
C TYR A 210 28.60 1.09 17.78
N GLY A 211 27.70 1.99 18.21
CA GLY A 211 26.33 2.02 17.70
C GLY A 211 26.26 2.24 16.19
N VAL A 212 27.03 3.19 15.66
CA VAL A 212 27.09 3.45 14.21
C VAL A 212 27.54 2.19 13.46
N ALA A 213 28.59 1.52 13.93
CA ALA A 213 29.07 0.27 13.34
C ALA A 213 28.01 -0.84 13.36
N LEU A 214 27.21 -0.98 14.44
CA LEU A 214 26.08 -1.91 14.48
C LEU A 214 24.99 -1.56 13.45
N GLY A 215 24.71 -0.27 13.26
CA GLY A 215 23.79 0.18 12.21
C GLY A 215 24.29 -0.13 10.81
N GLU A 216 25.57 0.11 10.55
CA GLU A 216 26.22 -0.25 9.28
C GLU A 216 26.21 -1.76 9.03
N LEU A 217 26.47 -2.55 10.08
CA LEU A 217 26.35 -4.01 10.02
C LEU A 217 24.91 -4.43 9.70
N GLY A 218 23.92 -3.79 10.32
CA GLY A 218 22.50 -4.04 10.05
C GLY A 218 22.13 -3.79 8.58
N LEU A 219 22.61 -2.67 8.01
CA LEU A 219 22.40 -2.33 6.60
C LEU A 219 23.12 -3.30 5.65
N ALA A 220 24.37 -3.67 5.95
CA ALA A 220 25.11 -4.65 5.17
C ALA A 220 24.43 -6.03 5.22
N PHE A 221 23.96 -6.44 6.40
CA PHE A 221 23.21 -7.67 6.60
C PHE A 221 21.88 -7.66 5.84
N GLN A 222 21.17 -6.53 5.85
CA GLN A 222 19.94 -6.34 5.08
C GLN A 222 20.15 -6.63 3.59
N LYS A 223 21.25 -6.15 3.00
CA LYS A 223 21.58 -6.39 1.59
C LYS A 223 21.79 -7.88 1.30
N VAL A 224 22.48 -8.60 2.20
CA VAL A 224 22.69 -10.05 2.07
C VAL A 224 21.36 -10.81 2.18
N LEU A 225 20.51 -10.45 3.13
CA LEU A 225 19.17 -11.03 3.28
C LEU A 225 18.27 -10.77 2.07
N TYR A 226 18.34 -9.56 1.49
CA TYR A 226 17.61 -9.23 0.27
C TYR A 226 18.05 -10.06 -0.93
N ALA A 227 19.33 -10.40 -1.03
CA ALA A 227 19.80 -11.30 -2.08
C ALA A 227 19.15 -12.69 -1.96
N GLU A 228 19.00 -13.24 -0.74
CA GLU A 228 18.25 -14.49 -0.55
C GLU A 228 16.77 -14.34 -0.93
N TYR A 229 16.15 -13.23 -0.54
CA TYR A 229 14.74 -12.94 -0.80
C TYR A 229 14.43 -12.86 -2.31
N GLU A 230 15.24 -12.15 -3.09
CA GLU A 230 15.03 -12.00 -4.54
C GLU A 230 15.06 -13.34 -5.28
N HIS A 231 15.91 -14.28 -4.85
CA HIS A 231 15.98 -15.62 -5.42
C HIS A 231 15.05 -16.64 -4.74
N SER A 232 14.24 -16.21 -3.78
CA SER A 232 13.29 -17.10 -3.12
C SER A 232 12.20 -17.55 -4.10
N THR A 233 11.79 -18.81 -3.99
CA THR A 233 10.73 -19.37 -4.86
C THR A 233 9.41 -18.61 -4.73
N VAL A 234 9.12 -18.11 -3.53
CA VAL A 234 7.93 -17.30 -3.24
C VAL A 234 7.99 -15.97 -3.99
N ARG A 235 9.12 -15.25 -3.93
CA ARG A 235 9.31 -13.97 -4.63
C ARG A 235 9.21 -14.13 -6.13
N LEU A 236 9.88 -15.14 -6.69
CA LEU A 236 9.80 -15.46 -8.12
C LEU A 236 8.38 -15.83 -8.56
N SER A 237 7.65 -16.58 -7.72
CA SER A 237 6.24 -16.91 -7.96
C SER A 237 5.36 -15.66 -7.94
N TRP A 238 5.60 -14.75 -6.99
CA TRP A 238 4.90 -13.47 -6.90
C TRP A 238 5.15 -12.62 -8.14
N LEU A 239 6.42 -12.45 -8.56
CA LEU A 239 6.79 -11.69 -9.76
C LEU A 239 6.11 -12.26 -11.02
N PHE A 240 6.15 -13.58 -11.19
CA PHE A 240 5.50 -14.24 -12.31
C PHE A 240 3.98 -14.00 -12.33
N LEU A 241 3.30 -14.22 -11.20
CA LEU A 241 1.84 -14.10 -11.15
C LEU A 241 1.36 -12.65 -11.16
N TYR A 242 2.07 -11.74 -10.50
CA TYR A 242 1.69 -10.34 -10.40
C TYR A 242 2.14 -9.57 -11.64
N GLU A 243 3.44 -9.48 -11.90
CA GLU A 243 3.96 -8.67 -13.02
C GLU A 243 3.75 -9.40 -14.35
N GLY A 244 4.09 -10.69 -14.40
CA GLY A 244 4.02 -11.49 -15.63
C GLY A 244 2.59 -11.75 -16.11
N LEU A 245 1.65 -12.00 -15.20
CA LEU A 245 0.27 -12.34 -15.53
C LEU A 245 -0.71 -11.20 -15.26
N TYR A 246 -0.86 -10.76 -14.00
CA TYR A 246 -1.87 -9.77 -13.64
C TYR A 246 -1.66 -8.41 -14.33
N VAL A 247 -0.44 -7.85 -14.26
CA VAL A 247 -0.11 -6.56 -14.88
C VAL A 247 -0.17 -6.65 -16.40
N ALA A 248 0.38 -7.71 -17.00
CA ALA A 248 0.37 -7.90 -18.45
C ALA A 248 -1.05 -8.09 -19.02
N LEU A 249 -1.90 -8.88 -18.36
CA LEU A 249 -3.30 -9.03 -18.76
C LEU A 249 -4.09 -7.73 -18.55
N GLY A 250 -3.82 -7.02 -17.44
CA GLY A 250 -4.39 -5.70 -17.19
C GLY A 250 -4.04 -4.70 -18.29
N SER A 251 -2.77 -4.64 -18.70
CA SER A 251 -2.32 -3.74 -19.78
C SER A 251 -2.94 -4.12 -21.12
N ALA A 252 -3.12 -5.41 -21.42
CA ALA A 252 -3.84 -5.87 -22.61
C ALA A 252 -5.31 -5.43 -22.59
N MET A 253 -5.99 -5.54 -21.45
CA MET A 253 -7.38 -5.06 -21.30
C MET A 253 -7.48 -3.54 -21.48
N PHE A 254 -6.55 -2.76 -20.90
CA PHE A 254 -6.51 -1.31 -21.06
C PHE A 254 -6.18 -0.89 -22.50
N SER A 255 -5.27 -1.60 -23.17
CA SER A 255 -4.95 -1.38 -24.57
C SER A 255 -6.19 -1.57 -25.45
N LEU A 256 -6.94 -2.65 -25.23
CA LEU A 256 -8.19 -2.90 -25.94
C LEU A 256 -9.24 -1.82 -25.63
N LEU A 257 -9.36 -1.40 -24.38
CA LEU A 257 -10.24 -0.31 -23.96
C LEU A 257 -9.90 1.00 -24.69
N GLY A 258 -8.61 1.30 -24.91
CA GLY A 258 -8.18 2.47 -25.66
C GLY A 258 -8.74 2.52 -27.08
N VAL A 259 -8.72 1.39 -27.81
CA VAL A 259 -9.30 1.28 -29.15
C VAL A 259 -10.82 1.50 -29.10
N TYR A 260 -11.51 0.95 -28.10
CA TYR A 260 -12.95 1.18 -27.92
C TYR A 260 -13.29 2.63 -27.59
N ILE A 261 -12.50 3.28 -26.74
CA ILE A 261 -12.67 4.71 -26.42
C ILE A 261 -12.48 5.54 -27.68
N ALA A 262 -11.44 5.29 -28.48
CA ALA A 262 -11.23 6.00 -29.74
C ALA A 262 -12.40 5.81 -30.72
N ALA A 263 -12.91 4.58 -30.86
CA ALA A 263 -14.06 4.29 -31.72
C ALA A 263 -15.37 4.91 -31.20
N ALA A 264 -15.59 4.93 -29.88
CA ALA A 264 -16.74 5.58 -29.26
C ALA A 264 -16.66 7.10 -29.40
N ALA A 265 -15.48 7.67 -29.14
CA ALA A 265 -15.17 9.08 -29.35
C ALA A 265 -15.44 9.49 -30.79
N TYR A 266 -14.91 8.79 -31.80
CA TYR A 266 -15.17 9.09 -33.21
C TYR A 266 -16.66 9.11 -33.54
N ARG A 267 -17.44 8.15 -33.01
CA ARG A 267 -18.89 8.11 -33.21
C ARG A 267 -19.63 9.25 -32.47
N ALA A 268 -19.19 9.61 -31.26
CA ALA A 268 -19.77 10.68 -30.46
C ALA A 268 -19.41 12.08 -30.95
N PHE A 269 -18.23 12.23 -31.58
CA PHE A 269 -17.70 13.48 -32.14
C PHE A 269 -18.15 13.74 -33.58
N ARG A 270 -19.07 12.96 -34.15
CA ARG A 270 -19.74 13.33 -35.40
C ARG A 270 -20.60 14.57 -35.10
N VAL A 271 -20.02 15.75 -35.29
CA VAL A 271 -20.55 17.06 -34.86
C VAL A 271 -22.00 17.21 -35.32
N LYS A 272 -22.92 17.08 -34.36
CA LYS A 272 -24.36 17.25 -34.54
C LYS A 272 -24.97 18.23 -33.55
N SER A 273 -24.20 18.64 -32.53
CA SER A 273 -24.66 19.52 -31.44
C SER A 273 -23.55 20.49 -31.00
N PHE A 274 -23.94 21.61 -30.39
CA PHE A 274 -23.02 22.62 -29.87
C PHE A 274 -22.21 22.08 -28.67
N GLU A 275 -22.83 21.22 -27.87
CA GLU A 275 -22.23 20.54 -26.73
C GLU A 275 -21.07 19.64 -27.16
N SER A 276 -21.26 18.86 -28.25
CA SER A 276 -20.19 18.03 -28.81
C SER A 276 -19.01 18.86 -29.33
N PHE A 277 -19.27 20.04 -29.90
CA PHE A 277 -18.23 20.96 -30.34
C PHE A 277 -17.42 21.51 -29.17
N LEU A 278 -18.08 21.95 -28.10
CA LEU A 278 -17.43 22.49 -26.91
C LEU A 278 -16.53 21.44 -26.22
N MET A 279 -17.01 20.20 -26.14
CA MET A 279 -16.22 19.07 -25.64
C MET A 279 -14.99 18.78 -26.52
N MET A 280 -15.14 18.85 -27.84
CA MET A 280 -14.04 18.61 -28.77
C MET A 280 -12.98 19.72 -28.69
N ALA A 281 -13.40 20.98 -28.61
CA ALA A 281 -12.51 22.12 -28.42
C ALA A 281 -11.73 22.02 -27.11
N ALA A 282 -12.41 21.73 -26.00
CA ALA A 282 -11.78 21.48 -24.70
C ALA A 282 -10.77 20.34 -24.75
N ALA A 283 -11.14 19.18 -25.33
CA ALA A 283 -10.26 18.03 -25.47
C ALA A 283 -9.02 18.34 -26.33
N SER A 284 -9.19 19.13 -27.40
CA SER A 284 -8.09 19.50 -28.30
C SER A 284 -7.08 20.43 -27.61
N ILE A 285 -7.57 21.42 -26.85
CA ILE A 285 -6.72 22.30 -26.04
C ILE A 285 -5.94 21.49 -24.99
N VAL A 286 -6.60 20.56 -24.30
CA VAL A 286 -5.95 19.72 -23.28
C VAL A 286 -4.91 18.78 -23.90
N MET A 287 -5.22 18.14 -25.03
CA MET A 287 -4.27 17.26 -25.71
C MET A 287 -3.04 18.01 -26.22
N LEU A 288 -3.23 19.18 -26.86
CA LEU A 288 -2.14 20.01 -27.37
C LEU A 288 -1.27 20.61 -26.26
N GLY A 289 -1.84 20.94 -25.10
CA GLY A 289 -1.09 21.42 -23.94
C GLY A 289 -0.41 20.33 -23.11
N GLN A 290 -0.64 19.04 -23.40
CA GLN A 290 -0.03 17.91 -22.69
C GLN A 290 1.21 17.36 -23.40
N ILE A 291 1.25 17.47 -24.73
CA ILE A 291 2.36 17.00 -25.55
C ILE A 291 3.50 18.03 -25.56
N PRO A 292 4.78 17.62 -25.56
CA PRO A 292 5.92 18.54 -25.58
C PRO A 292 6.06 19.36 -26.88
N PHE A 293 5.14 19.21 -27.84
CA PHE A 293 5.11 19.96 -29.10
C PHE A 293 4.50 21.37 -28.98
N TYR A 294 3.97 21.76 -27.81
CA TYR A 294 3.37 23.09 -27.64
C TYR A 294 4.35 24.23 -27.93
N GLU A 295 5.66 24.02 -27.73
CA GLU A 295 6.71 25.02 -27.97
C GLU A 295 6.72 25.53 -29.42
N TYR A 296 6.37 24.67 -30.37
CA TYR A 296 6.31 25.01 -31.80
C TYR A 296 4.98 25.64 -32.23
N ILE A 297 3.94 25.60 -31.38
CA ILE A 297 2.59 26.08 -31.72
C ILE A 297 2.27 27.37 -30.96
N SER A 298 2.34 27.34 -29.63
CA SER A 298 2.12 28.51 -28.77
C SER A 298 2.53 28.21 -27.33
N MET A 299 3.27 29.13 -26.72
CA MET A 299 3.66 29.10 -25.31
C MET A 299 2.49 29.21 -24.32
N HIS A 300 1.29 29.61 -24.79
CA HIS A 300 0.11 29.77 -23.94
C HIS A 300 -0.76 28.51 -23.85
N LEU A 301 -0.51 27.48 -24.66
CA LEU A 301 -1.28 26.23 -24.65
C LEU A 301 -1.21 25.49 -23.29
N PRO A 302 -0.04 25.37 -22.62
CA PRO A 302 0.02 24.77 -21.29
C PRO A 302 -0.83 25.53 -20.27
N ALA A 303 -0.81 26.88 -20.30
CA ALA A 303 -1.60 27.71 -19.41
C ALA A 303 -3.11 27.57 -19.65
N ALA A 304 -3.55 27.51 -20.91
CA ALA A 304 -4.96 27.28 -21.26
C ALA A 304 -5.45 25.89 -20.81
N ARG A 305 -4.62 24.85 -21.02
CA ARG A 305 -4.86 23.50 -20.48
C ARG A 305 -4.96 23.53 -18.96
N GLN A 306 -4.01 24.18 -18.28
CA GLN A 306 -3.96 24.26 -16.83
C GLN A 306 -5.21 24.93 -16.27
N TRP A 307 -5.61 26.08 -16.82
CA TRP A 307 -6.84 26.77 -16.41
C TRP A 307 -8.07 25.86 -16.55
N LEU A 308 -8.18 25.13 -17.66
CA LEU A 308 -9.29 24.19 -17.91
C LEU A 308 -9.28 23.03 -16.90
N LEU A 309 -8.11 22.48 -16.57
CA LEU A 309 -7.97 21.39 -15.62
C LEU A 309 -8.18 21.81 -14.16
N GLU A 310 -7.80 23.04 -13.80
CA GLU A 310 -7.83 23.54 -12.41
C GLU A 310 -9.13 24.25 -12.05
N THR A 311 -9.82 24.88 -13.00
CA THR A 311 -11.04 25.64 -12.70
C THR A 311 -12.30 24.80 -12.96
N PRO A 312 -12.76 24.60 -14.21
CA PRO A 312 -14.00 23.87 -14.46
C PRO A 312 -13.87 22.36 -14.20
N ASN A 313 -12.75 21.75 -14.59
CA ASN A 313 -12.54 20.32 -14.38
C ASN A 313 -12.40 20.00 -12.89
N SER A 314 -11.69 20.82 -12.10
CA SER A 314 -11.65 20.61 -10.66
C SER A 314 -13.06 20.72 -10.06
N ALA A 315 -13.85 21.75 -10.38
CA ALA A 315 -15.24 21.88 -9.93
C ALA A 315 -16.08 20.62 -10.24
N ALA A 316 -15.95 20.06 -11.45
CA ALA A 316 -16.63 18.82 -11.83
C ALA A 316 -16.14 17.61 -11.01
N PHE A 317 -14.82 17.41 -10.89
CA PHE A 317 -14.25 16.32 -10.08
C PHE A 317 -14.63 16.41 -8.61
N ARG A 318 -14.77 17.63 -8.08
CA ARG A 318 -15.23 17.88 -6.72
C ARG A 318 -16.65 17.36 -6.51
N ALA A 319 -17.57 17.66 -7.43
CA ALA A 319 -18.93 17.12 -7.41
C ALA A 319 -18.96 15.59 -7.56
N ILE A 320 -18.13 15.01 -8.44
CA ILE A 320 -18.02 13.56 -8.62
C ILE A 320 -17.52 12.90 -7.33
N LYS A 321 -16.49 13.44 -6.67
CA LYS A 321 -15.97 12.91 -5.40
C LYS A 321 -17.05 12.90 -4.32
N ILE A 322 -17.80 13.99 -4.15
CA ILE A 322 -18.91 14.06 -3.18
C ILE A 322 -19.96 12.99 -3.52
N GLY A 323 -20.37 12.89 -4.78
CA GLY A 323 -21.33 11.89 -5.23
C GLY A 323 -20.86 10.45 -5.00
N ALA A 324 -19.58 10.16 -5.29
CA ALA A 324 -18.98 8.85 -5.08
C ALA A 324 -18.87 8.50 -3.59
N SER A 325 -18.47 9.45 -2.74
CA SER A 325 -18.42 9.25 -1.28
C SER A 325 -19.81 8.96 -0.70
N ILE A 326 -20.83 9.70 -1.15
CA ILE A 326 -22.22 9.45 -0.75
C ILE A 326 -22.67 8.07 -1.22
N ALA A 327 -22.42 7.71 -2.48
CA ALA A 327 -22.77 6.38 -3.01
C ALA A 327 -22.07 5.25 -2.26
N GLY A 328 -20.78 5.43 -1.91
CA GLY A 328 -19.99 4.50 -1.11
C GLY A 328 -20.58 4.30 0.29
N LEU A 329 -20.94 5.40 0.98
CA LEU A 329 -21.64 5.35 2.26
C LEU A 329 -22.96 4.57 2.17
N VAL A 330 -23.80 4.88 1.16
CA VAL A 330 -25.08 4.17 0.96
C VAL A 330 -24.86 2.67 0.79
N MET A 331 -23.89 2.27 -0.03
CA MET A 331 -23.60 0.86 -0.27
C MET A 331 -23.09 0.18 1.00
N ALA A 332 -22.16 0.81 1.71
CA ALA A 332 -21.64 0.28 2.97
C ALA A 332 -22.76 0.06 4.01
N PHE A 333 -23.66 1.03 4.17
CA PHE A 333 -24.78 0.90 5.08
C PHE A 333 -25.81 -0.15 4.63
N ARG A 334 -26.11 -0.22 3.33
CA ARG A 334 -26.99 -1.26 2.78
C ARG A 334 -26.46 -2.66 3.06
N MET A 335 -25.15 -2.86 2.89
CA MET A 335 -24.48 -4.11 3.20
C MET A 335 -24.53 -4.42 4.70
N TRP A 336 -24.20 -3.45 5.56
CA TRP A 336 -24.22 -3.62 7.03
C TRP A 336 -25.60 -4.04 7.53
N PHE A 337 -26.66 -3.37 7.07
CA PHE A 337 -28.01 -3.71 7.49
C PHE A 337 -28.62 -4.92 6.77
N SER A 338 -27.83 -5.62 5.93
CA SER A 338 -28.21 -6.84 5.20
C SER A 338 -29.56 -6.68 4.48
N ILE A 339 -29.75 -5.52 3.84
CA ILE A 339 -31.00 -5.22 3.11
C ILE A 339 -31.01 -5.97 1.76
N GLU A 340 -29.85 -6.42 1.29
CA GLU A 340 -29.70 -7.42 0.24
C GLU A 340 -29.90 -8.85 0.80
N SER A 341 -31.01 -9.09 1.50
CA SER A 341 -31.43 -10.48 1.70
C SER A 341 -31.82 -11.02 0.33
N GLU A 342 -31.02 -11.93 -0.22
CA GLU A 342 -31.36 -12.67 -1.41
C GLU A 342 -32.79 -13.21 -1.26
N LYS A 343 -33.70 -12.74 -2.12
CA LYS A 343 -34.94 -13.48 -2.37
C LYS A 343 -34.57 -14.75 -3.11
N PHE A 344 -33.98 -15.72 -2.41
CA PHE A 344 -34.01 -17.13 -2.77
C PHE A 344 -35.45 -17.65 -2.57
N THR A 345 -36.39 -17.06 -3.32
CA THR A 345 -37.70 -17.69 -3.54
C THR A 345 -37.54 -18.45 -4.85
N PRO A 346 -37.54 -19.80 -4.84
CA PRO A 346 -37.64 -20.54 -6.09
C PRO A 346 -38.94 -20.09 -6.75
N GLN A 347 -38.87 -19.53 -7.96
CA GLN A 347 -40.05 -19.41 -8.79
C GLN A 347 -40.59 -20.82 -8.99
N LYS A 348 -41.69 -21.15 -8.30
CA LYS A 348 -42.50 -22.32 -8.66
C LYS A 348 -42.89 -22.14 -10.12
N GLY A 349 -42.47 -23.10 -10.95
CA GLY A 349 -42.81 -23.15 -12.35
C GLY A 349 -44.32 -23.04 -12.53
N LYS A 350 -44.72 -22.14 -13.43
CA LYS A 350 -46.01 -22.24 -14.09
C LYS A 350 -45.85 -23.32 -15.16
N HIS A 351 -46.32 -24.53 -14.85
CA HIS A 351 -46.86 -25.42 -15.86
C HIS A 351 -48.29 -25.01 -16.16
#